data_AF-A0A160NZB8-F1
#
_entry.id   AF-A0A160NZB8-F1
#
_cell.length_a   1.000
_cell.length_b   1.000
_cell.length_c   1.000
_cell.angle_alpha   90.00
_cell.angle_beta   90.00
_cell.angle_gamma   90.00
#
_symmetry.space_group_name_H-M   'P 1'
#
loop_
_entity.id
_entity.type
_entity.pdbx_description
1 polymer ?
#
loop_
_entity_poly.entity_id
_entity_poly.type
_entity_poly.pdbx_seq_one_letter_code
_entity_poly.pdbx_strand_id
1 'polypeptide(L)' 'MKPMPPETYVLSADHGLRARPVPAPGCTLCGHLARWFDTYSAAGPRHDESAAVDCVVEIRNHPHDPPKMTVKEFPRPR' A
#
# COMPACT_ATOMS: atom_id res chain seq x y z
N MET A 1 22.27 -15.65 20.86
CA MET A 1 21.11 -15.20 20.06
C MET A 1 21.61 -14.90 18.65
N LYS A 2 21.03 -15.54 17.62
CA LYS A 2 21.32 -15.19 16.22
C LYS A 2 20.41 -14.02 15.81
N PRO A 3 20.88 -13.05 15.01
CA PRO A 3 20.03 -11.97 14.53
C PRO A 3 18.98 -12.54 13.55
N MET A 4 17.71 -12.21 13.78
CA MET A 4 16.63 -12.45 12.81
C MET A 4 16.89 -11.58 11.58
N PRO A 5 16.72 -12.12 10.36
CA PRO A 5 16.74 -11.29 9.15
C PRO A 5 15.57 -10.30 9.21
N PRO A 6 15.65 -9.15 8.52
CA PRO A 6 14.57 -8.18 8.50
C PRO A 6 13.33 -8.88 7.95
N GLU A 7 12.37 -9.13 8.83
CA GLU A 7 11.08 -9.71 8.52
C GLU A 7 10.43 -8.79 7.48
N THR A 8 10.45 -9.18 6.20
CA THR A 8 9.47 -8.66 5.25
C THR A 8 8.12 -9.03 5.83
N TYR A 9 7.42 -8.07 6.43
CA TYR A 9 6.02 -8.20 6.78
C TYR A 9 5.26 -8.40 5.45
N VAL A 10 4.97 -9.66 5.13
CA VAL A 10 4.17 -10.04 3.95
C VAL A 10 2.76 -10.31 4.47
N LEU A 11 1.83 -9.36 4.28
CA LEU A 11 0.41 -9.69 4.36
C LEU A 11 0.11 -10.74 3.28
N SER A 12 -0.75 -11.73 3.53
CA SER A 12 -1.06 -12.75 2.51
C SER A 12 -1.62 -12.19 1.17
N ALA A 13 -1.91 -10.88 1.10
CA ALA A 13 -2.31 -10.14 -0.11
C ALA A 13 -1.14 -9.40 -0.82
N ASP A 14 0.10 -9.49 -0.32
CA ASP A 14 1.29 -8.76 -0.78
C ASP A 14 1.91 -9.25 -2.09
N HIS A 15 1.34 -10.25 -2.76
CA HIS A 15 1.93 -10.85 -3.97
C HIS A 15 2.17 -9.87 -5.14
N GLY A 16 1.80 -8.58 -5.02
CA GLY A 16 2.14 -7.54 -5.98
C GLY A 16 2.21 -6.12 -5.41
N LEU A 17 2.33 -5.94 -4.09
CA LEU A 17 2.58 -4.61 -3.53
C LEU A 17 4.07 -4.28 -3.73
N ARG A 18 4.33 -3.09 -4.27
CA ARG A 18 5.71 -2.61 -4.45
C ARG A 18 6.22 -2.12 -3.11
N ALA A 19 7.49 -2.40 -2.81
CA ALA A 19 8.18 -1.88 -1.63
C ALA A 19 8.19 -0.34 -1.56
N ARG A 20 8.07 0.34 -2.71
CA ARG A 20 7.84 1.79 -2.79
C ARG A 20 6.72 2.08 -3.79
N PRO A 21 5.70 2.87 -3.41
CA PRO A 21 4.63 3.20 -4.33
C PRO A 21 5.09 4.23 -5.37
N VAL A 22 4.57 4.12 -6.59
CA VAL A 22 4.89 5.04 -7.70
C VAL A 22 3.63 5.84 -8.03
N PRO A 23 3.68 7.18 -7.96
CA PRO A 23 2.52 7.99 -8.25
C PRO A 23 2.18 7.98 -9.74
N ALA A 24 0.89 7.98 -10.07
CA ALA A 24 0.45 8.13 -11.46
C ALA A 24 0.75 9.55 -11.97
N PRO A 25 1.16 9.71 -13.24
CA PRO A 25 1.46 11.02 -13.82
C PRO A 25 0.26 11.98 -13.71
N GLY A 26 0.50 13.18 -13.17
CA GLY A 26 -0.53 14.22 -13.01
C GLY A 26 -1.56 13.96 -11.90
N CYS A 27 -1.46 12.86 -11.15
CA CYS A 27 -2.37 12.61 -10.03
C CYS A 27 -1.83 13.20 -8.73
N THR A 28 -2.46 14.28 -8.27
CA THR A 28 -2.10 14.96 -7.02
C THR A 28 -2.24 14.05 -5.79
N LEU A 29 -3.29 13.23 -5.71
CA LEU A 29 -3.51 12.32 -4.58
C LEU A 29 -2.39 11.28 -4.49
N CYS A 30 -2.04 10.63 -5.60
CA CYS A 30 -0.92 9.69 -5.63
C CYS A 30 0.41 10.36 -5.25
N GLY A 31 0.62 11.61 -5.66
CA GLY A 31 1.78 12.41 -5.26
C GLY A 31 1.85 12.67 -3.75
N HIS A 32 0.72 12.95 -3.10
CA HIS A 32 0.65 13.10 -1.64
C HIS A 32 0.92 11.77 -0.92
N LEU A 33 0.27 10.70 -1.35
CA LEU A 33 0.45 9.37 -0.76
C LEU A 33 1.92 8.89 -0.86
N ALA A 34 2.62 9.19 -1.96
CA ALA A 34 4.05 8.88 -2.08
C ALA A 34 4.92 9.68 -1.08
N ARG A 35 4.59 10.95 -0.81
CA ARG A 35 5.30 11.76 0.21
C ARG A 35 5.00 11.30 1.63
N TRP A 36 3.77 10.87 1.90
CA TRP A 36 3.39 10.32 3.20
C TRP A 36 4.05 8.97 3.44
N PHE A 37 4.10 8.10 2.42
CA PHE A 37 4.90 6.87 2.48
C PHE A 37 6.34 7.17 2.91
N ASP A 38 7.03 8.11 2.26
CA ASP A 38 8.41 8.46 2.62
C ASP A 38 8.52 8.98 4.08
N THR A 39 7.47 9.61 4.61
CA THR A 39 7.42 10.10 6.00
C THR A 39 7.24 8.95 7.00
N TYR A 40 6.34 8.00 6.71
CA TYR A 40 6.02 6.88 7.58
C TYR A 40 7.07 5.77 7.53
N SER A 41 7.73 5.59 6.39
CA SER A 41 8.84 4.63 6.24
C SER A 41 10.17 5.15 6.81
N ALA A 42 10.30 6.44 7.11
CA ALA A 42 11.49 6.98 7.72
C ALA A 42 11.63 6.55 9.18
N ALA A 43 12.86 6.26 9.62
CA ALA A 43 13.14 6.02 11.03
C ALA A 43 12.86 7.28 11.86
N GLY A 44 12.26 7.12 13.04
CA GLY A 44 12.03 8.20 13.99
C GLY A 44 10.60 8.25 14.53
N PRO A 45 10.20 9.36 15.18
CA PRO A 45 8.92 9.45 15.89
C PRO A 45 7.67 9.37 15.00
N ARG A 46 7.85 9.54 13.69
CA ARG A 46 6.78 9.45 12.68
C ARG A 46 6.79 8.11 11.93
N HIS A 47 7.66 7.18 12.32
CA HIS A 47 7.71 5.85 11.73
C HIS A 47 6.41 5.11 12.04
N ASP A 48 5.71 4.67 11.00
CA ASP A 48 4.45 3.93 11.10
C ASP A 48 4.33 2.97 9.90
N GLU A 49 4.61 1.69 10.14
CA GLU A 49 4.60 0.68 9.07
C GLU A 49 3.19 0.44 8.50
N SER A 50 2.15 0.54 9.34
CA SER A 50 0.77 0.36 8.90
C SER A 50 0.36 1.48 7.96
N ALA A 51 0.61 2.73 8.35
CA ALA A 51 0.28 3.89 7.53
C ALA A 51 1.10 3.92 6.22
N ALA A 52 2.35 3.44 6.24
CA ALA A 52 3.14 3.27 5.03
C ALA A 52 2.50 2.25 4.07
N VAL A 53 2.10 1.07 4.56
CA VAL A 53 1.44 0.04 3.75
C VAL A 53 0.12 0.56 3.16
N ASP A 54 -0.67 1.29 3.94
CA ASP A 54 -1.92 1.91 3.46
C ASP A 54 -1.67 2.82 2.27
N CYS A 55 -0.60 3.65 2.31
CA CYS A 55 -0.23 4.49 1.17
C CYS A 55 0.05 3.67 -0.11
N VAL A 56 0.66 2.48 0.02
CA VAL A 56 0.91 1.58 -1.12
C VAL A 56 -0.38 0.99 -1.65
N VAL A 57 -1.28 0.54 -0.77
CA VAL A 57 -2.57 -0.05 -1.13
C VAL A 57 -3.45 0.97 -1.82
N GLU A 58 -3.55 2.19 -1.29
CA GLU A 58 -4.34 3.28 -1.87
C GLU A 58 -3.80 3.67 -3.25
N ILE A 59 -2.49 3.87 -3.43
CA ILE A 59 -1.91 4.15 -4.75
C ILE A 59 -2.17 3.00 -5.74
N ARG A 60 -2.06 1.74 -5.29
CA ARG A 60 -2.31 0.57 -6.14
C ARG A 60 -3.76 0.52 -6.62
N ASN A 61 -4.72 0.86 -5.77
CA ASN A 61 -6.15 0.71 -6.03
C ASN A 61 -6.83 1.99 -6.54
N HIS A 62 -6.13 3.13 -6.54
CA HIS A 62 -6.63 4.38 -7.11
C HIS A 62 -6.98 4.19 -8.60
N PRO A 63 -8.10 4.74 -9.12
CA PRO A 63 -8.70 4.37 -10.40
C PRO A 63 -7.94 4.93 -11.61
N HIS A 64 -6.71 4.47 -11.79
CA HIS A 64 -5.85 4.68 -12.96
C HIS A 64 -5.75 3.43 -13.82
N ASP A 65 -5.89 2.26 -13.20
CA ASP A 65 -5.95 0.95 -13.85
C ASP A 65 -7.34 0.32 -13.57
N PRO A 66 -7.75 -0.69 -14.37
CA PRO A 66 -8.91 -1.51 -14.02
C PRO A 66 -8.83 -2.06 -12.59
N PRO A 67 -9.96 -2.23 -11.89
CA PRO A 67 -9.99 -2.68 -10.50
C PRO A 67 -9.20 -3.98 -10.29
N LYS A 68 -8.19 -3.91 -9.42
CA LYS A 68 -7.33 -5.06 -9.08
C LYS A 68 -8.00 -6.02 -8.09
N MET A 69 -9.10 -5.58 -7.47
CA MET A 69 -9.96 -6.41 -6.64
C MET A 69 -11.37 -6.44 -7.24
N THR A 70 -11.86 -7.64 -7.53
CA THR A 70 -13.25 -7.88 -7.93
C THR A 70 -14.01 -8.39 -6.71
N VAL A 71 -15.02 -7.64 -6.24
CA VAL A 71 -15.97 -8.17 -5.26
C VAL A 71 -16.93 -9.10 -6.02
N LYS A 72 -17.04 -10.37 -5.60
CA LYS A 72 -18.07 -11.25 -6.15
C LYS A 72 -19.43 -10.74 -5.71
N GLU A 73 -20.30 -10.42 -6.66
CA GLU A 73 -21.69 -10.13 -6.35
C GLU A 73 -22.35 -11.41 -5.83
N PHE A 74 -22.70 -11.43 -4.54
CA PHE A 74 -23.57 -12.45 -3.99
C PHE A 74 -25.02 -12.01 -4.24
N PRO A 75 -25.90 -12.89 -4.75
CA PRO A 75 -27.30 -12.55 -4.95
C PRO A 75 -27.91 -12.14 -3.61
N ARG A 76 -28.53 -10.96 -3.56
CA ARG A 76 -29.30 -10.55 -2.38
C ARG A 76 -30.48 -11.51 -2.23
N PRO A 77 -30.68 -12.16 -1.06
CA PRO A 77 -31.91 -12.90 -0.82
C PRO A 77 -33.09 -11.93 -0.91
N ARG A 78 -34.15 -12.38 -1.61
CA ARG A 78 -35.40 -11.62 -1.79
C ARG A 78 -36.21 -11.56 -0.51
#